data_AF-A0A9D1ZB97-F1
#
_entry.id   AF-A0A9D1ZB97-F1
#
_cell.length_a   1.000
_cell.length_b   1.000
_cell.length_c   1.000
_cell.angle_alpha   90.00
_cell.angle_beta   90.00
_cell.angle_gamma   90.00
#
_symmetry.space_group_name_H-M   'P 1'
#
loop_
_entity.id
_entity.type
_entity.pdbx_description
1 polymer ?
#
loop_
_entity_poly.entity_id
_entity_poly.type
_entity_poly.pdbx_seq_one_letter_code
_entity_poly.pdbx_strand_id
1 'polypeptide(L)'
;MATAIHPSSRANWNRETVYEEMGFDQFLDISSFDPNSPTRHSGVTDATTYEKVLEQLSSFDGPQLILDVTMQNHGGYGAFDLPEDQRVDLDITWLDDYALEEVAEYVSLIELSDNELEEFVEELREVDRPVVLVFFGDHQPALGSTLNEHLYSEEDSEDPAHQQRVYQVPYLIWANYDVAGNSQTSERADMGINDLAAVTL
;
A
#
# COMPACT_ATOMS: atom_id res chain seq x y z
N MET A 1 2.02 -20.34 -10.10
CA MET A 1 1.14 -20.37 -8.92
C MET A 1 0.73 -18.93 -8.63
N ALA A 2 -0.57 -18.66 -8.51
CA ALA A 2 -1.13 -17.35 -8.23
C ALA A 2 -1.78 -17.36 -6.84
N THR A 3 -1.28 -16.56 -5.91
CA THR A 3 -1.79 -16.46 -4.54
C THR A 3 -2.26 -15.03 -4.26
N ALA A 4 -3.46 -14.88 -3.74
CA ALA A 4 -3.92 -13.63 -3.16
C ALA A 4 -3.79 -13.68 -1.64
N ILE A 5 -3.42 -12.57 -1.01
CA ILE A 5 -3.27 -12.40 0.43
C ILE A 5 -4.09 -11.18 0.84
N HIS A 6 -4.91 -11.33 1.88
CA HIS A 6 -5.63 -10.21 2.48
C HIS A 6 -6.02 -10.56 3.92
N PRO A 7 -5.62 -9.78 4.93
CA PRO A 7 -5.91 -10.08 6.32
C PRO A 7 -7.33 -9.64 6.71
N SER A 8 -8.32 -10.03 5.93
CA SER A 8 -9.74 -9.80 6.20
C SER A 8 -10.59 -10.99 5.74
N SER A 9 -11.89 -10.94 5.97
CA SER A 9 -12.80 -12.01 5.52
C SER A 9 -12.76 -12.15 4.00
N ARG A 10 -12.67 -13.38 3.50
CA ARG A 10 -12.76 -13.67 2.05
C ARG A 10 -14.07 -13.20 1.40
N ALA A 11 -15.14 -13.06 2.17
CA ALA A 11 -16.43 -12.60 1.67
C ALA A 11 -16.45 -11.09 1.40
N ASN A 12 -15.54 -10.32 2.00
CA ASN A 12 -15.45 -8.88 1.77
C ASN A 12 -15.17 -8.62 0.29
N TRP A 13 -15.95 -7.70 -0.29
CA TRP A 13 -15.88 -7.35 -1.71
C TRP A 13 -16.08 -8.54 -2.68
N ASN A 14 -16.74 -9.61 -2.22
CA ASN A 14 -16.95 -10.83 -2.99
C ASN A 14 -15.65 -11.48 -3.49
N ARG A 15 -14.54 -11.30 -2.76
CA ARG A 15 -13.21 -11.77 -3.18
C ARG A 15 -13.14 -13.28 -3.35
N GLU A 16 -13.87 -14.06 -2.54
CA GLU A 16 -13.93 -15.51 -2.70
C GLU A 16 -14.33 -15.91 -4.13
N THR A 17 -15.44 -15.39 -4.65
CA THR A 17 -15.87 -15.66 -6.02
C THR A 17 -14.99 -14.97 -7.05
N VAL A 18 -14.64 -13.69 -6.84
CA VAL A 18 -13.90 -12.91 -7.84
C VAL A 18 -12.50 -13.47 -8.05
N TYR A 19 -11.78 -13.87 -7.00
CA TYR A 19 -10.44 -14.42 -7.12
C TYR A 19 -10.43 -15.82 -7.73
N GLU A 20 -11.46 -16.64 -7.46
CA GLU A 20 -11.66 -17.91 -8.15
C GLU A 20 -11.86 -17.69 -9.67
N GLU A 21 -12.75 -16.77 -10.05
CA GLU A 21 -13.02 -16.44 -11.46
C GLU A 21 -11.83 -15.77 -12.17
N MET A 22 -10.99 -15.02 -11.42
CA MET A 22 -9.73 -14.47 -11.92
C MET A 22 -8.62 -15.54 -12.08
N GLY A 23 -8.82 -16.75 -11.55
CA GLY A 23 -7.88 -17.86 -11.67
C GLY A 23 -6.75 -17.84 -10.66
N PHE A 24 -6.94 -17.22 -9.48
CA PHE A 24 -6.01 -17.43 -8.36
C PHE A 24 -6.08 -18.89 -7.90
N ASP A 25 -4.91 -19.51 -7.71
CA ASP A 25 -4.81 -20.88 -7.19
C ASP A 25 -5.15 -20.93 -5.69
N GLN A 26 -4.85 -19.85 -4.96
CA GLN A 26 -5.05 -19.74 -3.52
C GLN A 26 -5.45 -18.33 -3.09
N PHE A 27 -6.27 -18.26 -2.04
CA PHE A 27 -6.58 -17.01 -1.34
C PHE A 27 -6.36 -17.20 0.17
N LEU A 28 -5.32 -16.55 0.69
CA LEU A 28 -4.97 -16.48 2.10
C LEU A 28 -5.71 -15.31 2.74
N ASP A 29 -6.89 -15.61 3.27
CA ASP A 29 -7.71 -14.65 4.02
C ASP A 29 -7.32 -14.61 5.50
N ILE A 30 -8.06 -13.86 6.33
CA ILE A 30 -7.78 -13.71 7.77
C ILE A 30 -7.59 -15.03 8.53
N SER A 31 -8.22 -16.13 8.08
CA SER A 31 -8.05 -17.45 8.73
C SER A 31 -6.66 -18.06 8.55
N SER A 32 -5.85 -17.49 7.66
CA SER A 32 -4.47 -17.92 7.36
C SER A 32 -3.42 -17.22 8.22
N PHE A 33 -3.83 -16.26 9.06
CA PHE A 33 -2.97 -15.51 9.96
C PHE A 33 -3.06 -16.06 11.39
N ASP A 34 -2.00 -15.90 12.19
CA ASP A 34 -2.08 -16.23 13.63
C ASP A 34 -3.11 -15.29 14.28
N PRO A 35 -4.07 -15.80 15.08
CA PRO A 35 -5.00 -14.94 15.82
C PRO A 35 -4.33 -13.93 16.77
N ASN A 36 -3.06 -14.12 17.11
CA ASN A 36 -2.24 -13.22 17.93
C ASN A 36 -1.27 -12.37 17.10
N SER A 37 -1.41 -12.36 15.77
CA SER A 37 -0.60 -11.49 14.90
C SER A 37 -0.69 -10.04 15.38
N PRO A 38 0.40 -9.27 15.29
CA PRO A 38 0.36 -7.83 15.54
C PRO A 38 -0.76 -7.18 14.73
N THR A 39 -1.47 -6.27 15.39
CA THR A 39 -2.49 -5.45 14.73
C THR A 39 -2.19 -3.99 14.98
N ARG A 40 -2.54 -3.17 14.00
CA ARG A 40 -2.46 -1.72 14.07
C ARG A 40 -3.68 -1.13 13.37
N HIS A 41 -4.32 -0.18 14.05
CA HIS A 41 -5.53 0.49 13.57
C HIS A 41 -6.60 -0.48 13.08
N SER A 42 -6.73 -0.64 11.76
CA SER A 42 -7.80 -1.40 11.13
C SER A 42 -7.58 -2.92 11.03
N GLY A 43 -6.41 -3.45 11.37
CA GLY A 43 -6.19 -4.90 11.30
C GLY A 43 -4.75 -5.35 11.48
N VAL A 44 -4.44 -6.51 10.91
CA VAL A 44 -3.08 -7.08 10.86
C VAL A 44 -2.12 -6.07 10.21
N THR A 45 -0.90 -5.98 10.73
CA THR A 45 0.12 -5.05 10.21
C THR A 45 0.59 -5.42 8.81
N ASP A 46 1.15 -4.45 8.08
CA ASP A 46 1.67 -4.69 6.73
C ASP A 46 2.90 -5.61 6.80
N ALA A 47 3.75 -5.44 7.82
CA ALA A 47 4.86 -6.38 8.09
C ALA A 47 4.40 -7.85 8.15
N THR A 48 3.27 -8.14 8.81
CA THR A 48 2.77 -9.52 8.90
C THR A 48 2.21 -10.02 7.56
N THR A 49 1.65 -9.18 6.71
CA THR A 49 1.27 -9.63 5.35
C THR A 49 2.50 -9.85 4.48
N TYR A 50 3.53 -9.02 4.61
CA TYR A 50 4.82 -9.20 3.94
C TYR A 50 5.53 -10.49 4.35
N GLU A 51 5.49 -10.87 5.63
CA GLU A 51 5.95 -12.18 6.09
C GLU A 51 5.22 -13.32 5.35
N LYS A 52 3.92 -13.20 5.10
CA LYS A 52 3.17 -14.17 4.28
C LYS A 52 3.63 -14.18 2.83
N VAL A 53 3.99 -13.04 2.24
CA VAL A 53 4.60 -13.00 0.90
C VAL A 53 5.92 -13.78 0.89
N LEU A 54 6.80 -13.57 1.87
CA LEU A 54 8.08 -14.28 1.99
C LEU A 54 7.87 -15.79 2.18
N GLU A 55 6.90 -16.21 3.01
CA GLU A 55 6.50 -17.61 3.15
C GLU A 55 6.09 -18.21 1.79
N GLN A 56 5.26 -17.51 1.01
CA GLN A 56 4.83 -17.99 -0.32
C GLN A 56 6.02 -18.12 -1.29
N LEU A 57 6.88 -17.10 -1.35
CA LEU A 57 8.07 -17.10 -2.20
C LEU A 57 8.99 -18.31 -1.92
N SER A 58 9.11 -18.72 -0.64
CA SER A 58 9.91 -19.87 -0.23
C SER A 58 9.22 -21.24 -0.43
N SER A 59 7.88 -21.25 -0.54
CA SER A 59 7.09 -22.49 -0.58
C SER A 59 7.05 -23.17 -1.96
N PHE A 60 7.40 -22.46 -3.03
CA PHE A 60 7.28 -22.96 -4.41
C PHE A 60 8.38 -22.41 -5.34
N ASP A 61 9.20 -23.30 -5.89
CA ASP A 61 10.36 -22.90 -6.73
C ASP A 61 9.99 -22.32 -8.11
N GLY A 62 8.79 -22.61 -8.62
CA GLY A 62 8.37 -22.15 -9.95
C GLY A 62 7.93 -20.68 -9.97
N PRO A 63 7.53 -20.14 -11.14
CA PRO A 63 7.00 -18.78 -11.24
C PRO A 63 5.76 -18.56 -10.37
N GLN A 64 5.75 -17.44 -9.65
CA GLN A 64 4.67 -17.04 -8.76
C GLN A 64 4.12 -15.67 -9.13
N LEU A 65 2.82 -15.48 -8.94
CA LEU A 65 2.16 -14.19 -8.86
C LEU A 65 1.57 -14.09 -7.46
N ILE A 66 1.97 -13.10 -6.68
CA ILE A 66 1.43 -12.86 -5.34
C ILE A 66 0.78 -11.48 -5.35
N LEU A 67 -0.52 -11.42 -5.06
CA LEU A 67 -1.27 -10.19 -4.85
C LEU A 67 -1.50 -10.02 -3.35
N ASP A 68 -0.77 -9.13 -2.71
CA ASP A 68 -0.99 -8.76 -1.30
C ASP A 68 -1.82 -7.48 -1.21
N VAL A 69 -2.92 -7.53 -0.46
CA VAL A 69 -3.80 -6.39 -0.22
C VAL A 69 -3.79 -6.12 1.28
N THR A 70 -3.11 -5.07 1.69
CA THR A 70 -2.92 -4.72 3.10
C THR A 70 -4.18 -4.10 3.73
N MET A 71 -4.16 -3.89 5.05
CA MET A 71 -5.30 -3.35 5.81
C MET A 71 -4.92 -2.31 6.88
N GLN A 72 -3.66 -2.25 7.31
CA GLN A 72 -3.22 -1.43 8.44
C GLN A 72 -3.66 0.03 8.31
N ASN A 73 -3.48 0.62 7.13
CA ASN A 73 -3.77 2.02 6.86
C ASN A 73 -5.21 2.27 6.35
N HIS A 74 -6.12 1.31 6.52
CA HIS A 74 -7.51 1.47 6.09
C HIS A 74 -8.17 2.65 6.82
N GLY A 75 -9.08 3.34 6.13
CA GLY A 75 -9.69 4.58 6.62
C GLY A 75 -10.63 4.39 7.83
N GLY A 76 -10.93 5.54 8.44
CA GLY A 76 -11.56 5.64 9.76
C GLY A 76 -10.67 6.43 10.72
N TYR A 77 -10.02 7.48 10.20
CA TYR A 77 -9.07 8.28 10.96
C TYR A 77 -9.81 9.09 12.03
N GLY A 78 -9.21 9.24 13.21
CA GLY A 78 -9.90 9.66 14.43
C GLY A 78 -10.38 8.48 15.29
N ALA A 79 -9.79 7.29 15.13
CA ALA A 79 -9.98 6.18 16.07
C ALA A 79 -9.24 6.43 17.39
N PHE A 80 -8.17 7.23 17.34
CA PHE A 80 -7.30 7.56 18.45
C PHE A 80 -6.66 6.32 19.09
N ASP A 81 -6.39 5.30 18.29
CA ASP A 81 -5.97 3.98 18.76
C ASP A 81 -4.46 3.73 18.62
N LEU A 82 -3.73 4.66 18.00
CA LEU A 82 -2.27 4.62 17.94
C LEU A 82 -1.62 4.98 19.29
N PRO A 83 -0.58 4.24 19.72
CA PRO A 83 0.30 4.64 20.83
C PRO A 83 0.94 6.01 20.60
N GLU A 84 1.16 6.78 21.67
CA GLU A 84 1.75 8.13 21.59
C GLU A 84 3.14 8.15 20.93
N ASP A 85 3.95 7.11 21.15
CA ASP A 85 5.27 6.96 20.55
C ASP A 85 5.25 6.53 19.07
N GLN A 86 4.07 6.25 18.51
CA GLN A 86 3.85 5.95 17.10
C GLN A 86 3.09 7.07 16.37
N ARG A 87 2.85 8.20 17.04
CA ARG A 87 2.16 9.34 16.44
C ARG A 87 3.14 10.41 15.98
N VAL A 88 2.91 10.93 14.79
CA VAL A 88 3.55 12.17 14.35
C VAL A 88 2.97 13.36 15.10
N ASP A 89 3.83 14.32 15.44
CA ASP A 89 3.42 15.61 15.98
C ASP A 89 3.26 16.60 14.82
N LEU A 90 2.02 17.07 14.60
CA LEU A 90 1.68 18.01 13.53
C LEU A 90 1.18 19.32 14.12
N ASP A 91 1.71 20.44 13.62
CA ASP A 91 1.26 21.80 13.95
C ASP A 91 0.64 22.45 12.70
N ILE A 92 -0.62 22.10 12.41
CA ILE A 92 -1.38 22.63 11.27
C ILE A 92 -2.46 23.58 11.79
N THR A 93 -2.14 24.87 11.84
CA THR A 93 -2.94 25.89 12.54
C THR A 93 -4.32 26.21 11.94
N TRP A 94 -4.62 25.72 10.74
CA TRP A 94 -5.90 25.96 10.06
C TRP A 94 -6.88 24.78 10.16
N LEU A 95 -6.43 23.63 10.70
CA LEU A 95 -7.31 22.52 11.06
C LEU A 95 -7.86 22.76 12.47
N ASP A 96 -9.08 22.31 12.72
CA ASP A 96 -9.55 22.14 14.10
C ASP A 96 -8.89 20.91 14.75
N ASP A 97 -8.96 20.81 16.08
CA ASP A 97 -8.30 19.75 16.84
C ASP A 97 -8.69 18.34 16.36
N TYR A 98 -9.93 18.15 15.89
CA TYR A 98 -10.38 16.85 15.41
C TYR A 98 -9.77 16.51 14.05
N ALA A 99 -9.84 17.43 13.09
CA ALA A 99 -9.27 17.24 11.77
C ALA A 99 -7.73 17.15 11.81
N LEU A 100 -7.09 17.86 12.74
CA LEU A 100 -5.65 17.73 12.98
C LEU A 100 -5.29 16.30 13.41
N GLU A 101 -6.06 15.70 14.31
CA GLU A 101 -5.86 14.33 14.76
C GLU A 101 -6.15 13.30 13.66
N GLU A 102 -7.17 13.51 12.82
CA GLU A 102 -7.42 12.64 11.66
C GLU A 102 -6.21 12.63 10.70
N VAL A 103 -5.65 13.81 10.42
CA VAL A 103 -4.47 13.95 9.57
C VAL A 103 -3.23 13.36 10.25
N ALA A 104 -3.04 13.58 11.54
CA ALA A 104 -1.93 13.01 12.30
C ALA A 104 -1.99 11.48 12.33
N GLU A 105 -3.15 10.87 12.55
CA GLU A 105 -3.33 9.41 12.52
C GLU A 105 -3.02 8.84 11.12
N TYR A 106 -3.53 9.47 10.05
CA TYR A 106 -3.20 9.06 8.68
C TYR A 106 -1.71 9.14 8.36
N VAL A 107 -1.06 10.27 8.69
CA VAL A 107 0.38 10.47 8.41
C VAL A 107 1.23 9.49 9.23
N SER A 108 0.84 9.22 10.48
CA SER A 108 1.51 8.22 11.33
C SER A 108 1.41 6.82 10.74
N LEU A 109 0.22 6.42 10.26
CA LEU A 109 0.03 5.11 9.62
C LEU A 109 0.84 4.99 8.33
N ILE A 110 0.90 6.04 7.52
CA ILE A 110 1.73 6.08 6.31
C ILE A 110 3.21 5.92 6.67
N GLU A 111 3.72 6.61 7.68
CA GLU A 111 5.11 6.48 8.13
C GLU A 111 5.42 5.06 8.62
N LEU A 112 4.50 4.44 9.37
CA LEU A 112 4.66 3.05 9.84
C LEU A 112 4.64 2.05 8.69
N SER A 113 3.73 2.22 7.73
CA SER A 113 3.69 1.39 6.52
C SER A 113 4.92 1.57 5.62
N ASP A 114 5.49 2.78 5.56
CA ASP A 114 6.73 3.06 4.82
C ASP A 114 7.94 2.36 5.45
N ASN A 115 8.06 2.39 6.79
CA ASN A 115 9.11 1.65 7.51
C ASN A 115 8.99 0.14 7.30
N GLU A 116 7.77 -0.42 7.39
CA GLU A 116 7.53 -1.85 7.17
C GLU A 116 7.80 -2.26 5.70
N LEU A 117 7.56 -1.37 4.74
CA LEU A 117 7.91 -1.57 3.34
C LEU A 117 9.42 -1.53 3.11
N GLU A 118 10.15 -0.63 3.78
CA GLU A 118 11.62 -0.59 3.73
C GLU A 118 12.19 -1.93 4.21
N GLU A 119 11.77 -2.40 5.38
CA GLU A 119 12.20 -3.70 5.93
C GLU A 119 11.88 -4.86 4.97
N PHE A 120 10.68 -4.87 4.37
CA PHE A 120 10.31 -5.89 3.40
C PHE A 120 11.19 -5.86 2.14
N VAL A 121 11.52 -4.68 1.62
CA VAL A 121 12.42 -4.56 0.47
C VAL A 121 13.83 -5.05 0.81
N GLU A 122 14.32 -4.81 2.03
CA GLU A 122 15.61 -5.38 2.48
C GLU A 122 15.56 -6.91 2.54
N GLU A 123 14.48 -7.51 3.05
CA GLU A 123 14.30 -8.97 3.02
C GLU A 123 14.26 -9.53 1.58
N LEU A 124 13.56 -8.84 0.66
CA LEU A 124 13.50 -9.26 -0.75
C LEU A 124 14.87 -9.20 -1.46
N ARG A 125 15.80 -8.37 -1.00
CA ARG A 125 17.17 -8.34 -1.55
C ARG A 125 17.94 -9.62 -1.26
N GLU A 126 17.66 -10.26 -0.12
CA GLU A 126 18.34 -11.47 0.33
C GLU A 126 17.69 -12.75 -0.21
N VAL A 127 16.51 -12.64 -0.86
CA VAL A 127 15.81 -13.76 -1.48
C VAL A 127 16.59 -14.28 -2.70
N ASP A 128 17.02 -15.55 -2.65
CA ASP A 128 17.78 -16.25 -3.71
C ASP A 128 16.89 -16.69 -4.91
N ARG A 129 16.10 -15.76 -5.45
CA ARG A 129 15.34 -15.91 -6.69
C ARG A 129 14.98 -14.54 -7.28
N PRO A 130 14.78 -14.44 -8.60
CA PRO A 130 14.31 -13.20 -9.21
C PRO A 130 12.94 -12.80 -8.68
N VAL A 131 12.84 -11.56 -8.17
CA VAL A 131 11.61 -10.94 -7.68
C VAL A 131 11.42 -9.58 -8.37
N VAL A 132 10.19 -9.30 -8.77
CA VAL A 132 9.75 -7.95 -9.14
C VAL A 132 8.64 -7.56 -8.16
N LEU A 133 8.87 -6.51 -7.39
CA LEU A 133 7.88 -5.88 -6.53
C LEU A 133 7.19 -4.77 -7.32
N VAL A 134 5.86 -4.83 -7.39
CA VAL A 134 5.01 -3.75 -7.87
C VAL A 134 4.15 -3.31 -6.70
N PHE A 135 4.42 -2.13 -6.15
CA PHE A 135 3.70 -1.58 -5.01
C PHE A 135 3.00 -0.30 -5.44
N PHE A 136 1.73 -0.14 -5.09
CA PHE A 136 0.90 0.99 -5.50
C PHE A 136 -0.19 1.27 -4.49
N GLY A 137 -0.55 2.54 -4.32
CA GLY A 137 -1.74 2.92 -3.57
C GLY A 137 -3.01 2.55 -4.35
N ASP A 138 -4.04 2.07 -3.68
CA ASP A 138 -5.33 1.73 -4.29
C ASP A 138 -6.20 2.99 -4.48
N HIS A 139 -6.26 3.85 -3.46
CA HIS A 139 -6.91 5.16 -3.52
C HIS A 139 -6.43 6.12 -2.41
N GLN A 140 -6.72 7.41 -2.57
CA GLN A 140 -6.52 8.42 -1.53
C GLN A 140 -7.59 8.27 -0.40
N PRO A 141 -7.27 8.65 0.85
CA PRO A 141 -8.26 8.69 1.92
C PRO A 141 -9.29 9.80 1.71
N ALA A 142 -10.40 9.75 2.46
CA ALA A 142 -11.44 10.78 2.47
C ALA A 142 -11.00 12.15 3.05
N LEU A 143 -9.69 12.35 3.28
CA LEU A 143 -9.08 13.61 3.69
C LEU A 143 -8.60 14.44 2.48
N GLY A 144 -8.41 13.81 1.31
CA GLY A 144 -7.72 14.39 0.16
C GLY A 144 -8.31 15.70 -0.34
N SER A 145 -9.65 15.81 -0.48
CA SER A 145 -10.30 17.03 -0.96
C SER A 145 -10.09 18.21 -0.03
N THR A 146 -10.31 18.03 1.28
CA THR A 146 -10.14 19.11 2.27
C THR A 146 -8.70 19.62 2.30
N LEU A 147 -7.72 18.70 2.27
CA LEU A 147 -6.31 19.04 2.22
C LEU A 147 -5.95 19.75 0.92
N ASN A 148 -6.45 19.29 -0.22
CA ASN A 148 -6.18 19.88 -1.53
C ASN A 148 -6.66 21.33 -1.62
N GLU A 149 -7.90 21.60 -1.19
CA GLU A 149 -8.48 22.95 -1.20
C GLU A 149 -7.71 23.93 -0.29
N HIS A 150 -7.17 23.46 0.84
CA HIS A 150 -6.42 24.32 1.76
C HIS A 150 -4.96 24.51 1.35
N LEU A 151 -4.27 23.44 0.95
CA LEU A 151 -2.86 23.48 0.56
C LEU A 151 -2.63 24.20 -0.77
N TYR A 152 -3.65 24.21 -1.63
CA TYR A 152 -3.63 24.84 -2.96
C TYR A 152 -4.76 25.87 -3.12
N SER A 153 -5.05 26.63 -2.07
CA SER A 153 -6.17 27.60 -2.03
C SER A 153 -6.07 28.76 -3.04
N GLU A 154 -4.90 28.96 -3.64
CA GLU A 154 -4.66 29.96 -4.69
C GLU A 154 -4.94 29.40 -6.10
N GLU A 155 -5.15 28.10 -6.25
CA GLU A 155 -5.56 27.45 -7.51
C GLU A 155 -7.06 27.63 -7.75
N ASP A 156 -7.49 27.61 -9.01
CA ASP A 156 -8.92 27.54 -9.35
C ASP A 156 -9.43 26.14 -9.03
N SER A 157 -10.40 26.03 -8.12
CA SER A 157 -10.96 24.73 -7.73
C SER A 157 -11.75 24.07 -8.86
N GLU A 158 -12.16 24.80 -9.90
CA GLU A 158 -12.74 24.20 -11.11
C GLU A 158 -11.67 23.72 -12.10
N ASP A 159 -10.38 23.99 -11.87
CA ASP A 159 -9.30 23.53 -12.73
C ASP A 159 -9.20 21.99 -12.70
N PRO A 160 -9.17 21.33 -13.88
CA PRO A 160 -9.09 19.88 -13.94
C PRO A 160 -7.86 19.28 -13.25
N ALA A 161 -6.70 19.97 -13.24
CA ALA A 161 -5.51 19.46 -12.57
C ALA A 161 -5.67 19.53 -11.04
N HIS A 162 -6.29 20.59 -10.53
CA HIS A 162 -6.63 20.71 -9.11
C HIS A 162 -7.56 19.58 -8.67
N GLN A 163 -8.63 19.32 -9.44
CA GLN A 163 -9.58 18.23 -9.16
C GLN A 163 -8.98 16.83 -9.35
N GLN A 164 -8.07 16.65 -10.31
CA GLN A 164 -7.43 15.36 -10.57
C GLN A 164 -6.46 14.94 -9.45
N ARG A 165 -5.84 15.91 -8.75
CA ARG A 165 -4.78 15.65 -7.75
C ARG A 165 -5.19 14.64 -6.68
N VAL A 166 -6.43 14.72 -6.20
CA VAL A 166 -6.97 13.84 -5.14
C VAL A 166 -7.26 12.41 -5.62
N TYR A 167 -7.04 12.11 -6.89
CA TYR A 167 -7.14 10.76 -7.46
C TYR A 167 -5.78 10.17 -7.84
N GLN A 168 -4.69 10.87 -7.54
CA GLN A 168 -3.33 10.41 -7.81
C GLN A 168 -2.80 9.59 -6.62
N VAL A 169 -2.19 8.46 -6.92
CA VAL A 169 -1.56 7.56 -5.95
C VAL A 169 -0.15 7.20 -6.44
N PRO A 170 0.84 7.08 -5.55
CA PRO A 170 2.17 6.65 -5.94
C PRO A 170 2.17 5.17 -6.33
N TYR A 171 3.09 4.80 -7.20
CA TYR A 171 3.50 3.41 -7.40
C TYR A 171 5.02 3.34 -7.56
N LEU A 172 5.58 2.19 -7.23
CA LEU A 172 6.98 1.86 -7.45
C LEU A 172 7.09 0.46 -8.04
N ILE A 173 8.10 0.29 -8.88
CA ILE A 173 8.50 -1.00 -9.42
C ILE A 173 9.96 -1.19 -9.07
N TRP A 174 10.24 -2.31 -8.40
CA TRP A 174 11.56 -2.65 -7.93
C TRP A 174 11.87 -4.11 -8.26
N ALA A 175 13.13 -4.44 -8.47
CA ALA A 175 13.58 -5.80 -8.71
C ALA A 175 14.89 -6.09 -7.98
N ASN A 176 15.05 -7.31 -7.48
CA ASN A 176 16.29 -7.75 -6.82
C ASN A 176 17.37 -8.23 -7.81
N TYR A 177 17.19 -7.97 -9.10
CA TYR A 177 18.10 -8.36 -10.18
C TYR A 177 18.10 -7.32 -11.31
N ASP A 178 19.11 -7.38 -12.17
CA ASP A 178 19.18 -6.53 -13.37
C ASP A 178 18.13 -6.95 -14.40
N VAL A 179 17.16 -6.06 -14.65
CA VAL A 179 16.11 -6.29 -15.64
C VAL A 179 16.63 -5.88 -17.03
N ALA A 180 16.69 -6.84 -17.95
CA ALA A 180 17.11 -6.63 -19.34
C ALA A 180 18.51 -6.01 -19.52
N GLY A 181 19.41 -6.15 -18.54
CA GLY A 181 20.77 -5.61 -18.60
C GLY A 181 20.86 -4.09 -18.43
N ASN A 182 19.77 -3.43 -18.00
CA ASN A 182 19.81 -2.04 -17.59
C ASN A 182 20.41 -1.93 -16.19
N SER A 183 21.31 -0.96 -16.00
CA SER A 183 21.71 -0.53 -14.67
C SER A 183 20.47 -0.09 -13.88
N GLN A 184 20.33 -0.53 -12.63
CA GLN A 184 19.24 -0.12 -11.74
C GLN A 184 19.30 1.37 -11.39
N THR A 185 18.99 2.24 -12.35
CA THR A 185 18.84 3.68 -12.16
C THR A 185 17.40 3.97 -11.79
N SER A 186 17.17 4.51 -10.60
CA SER A 186 15.84 4.95 -10.19
C SER A 186 15.40 6.13 -11.04
N GLU A 187 14.20 6.03 -11.60
CA GLU A 187 13.54 7.11 -12.33
C GLU A 187 12.21 7.43 -11.64
N ARG A 188 11.84 8.72 -11.63
CA ARG A 188 10.53 9.17 -11.20
C ARG A 188 9.80 9.75 -12.42
N ALA A 189 8.62 9.23 -12.69
CA ALA A 189 7.76 9.72 -13.75
C ALA A 189 6.34 9.91 -13.22
N ASP A 190 5.73 11.06 -13.54
CA ASP A 190 4.31 11.29 -13.30
C ASP A 190 3.54 10.73 -14.51
N MET A 191 3.24 9.44 -14.47
CA MET A 191 2.54 8.74 -15.57
C MET A 191 1.53 7.72 -15.05
N GLY A 192 0.48 7.48 -15.84
CA GLY A 192 -0.47 6.42 -15.53
C GLY A 192 0.14 5.05 -15.79
N ILE A 193 -0.26 4.04 -15.02
CA ILE A 193 0.18 2.65 -15.24
C ILE A 193 -0.18 2.14 -16.65
N ASN A 194 -1.25 2.68 -17.25
CA ASN A 194 -1.66 2.37 -18.62
C ASN A 194 -0.65 2.86 -19.68
N ASP A 195 0.07 3.94 -19.39
CA ASP A 195 1.08 4.51 -20.29
C ASP A 195 2.45 3.85 -20.10
N LEU A 196 2.68 3.20 -18.96
CA LEU A 196 3.95 2.56 -18.61
C LEU A 196 4.38 1.53 -19.68
N ALA A 197 3.44 0.71 -20.17
CA ALA A 197 3.71 -0.26 -21.22
C ALA A 197 4.13 0.39 -22.55
N ALA A 198 3.76 1.64 -22.82
CA ALA A 198 4.11 2.34 -24.04
C ALA A 198 5.51 2.99 -24.00
N VAL A 199 6.06 3.23 -22.81
CA VAL A 199 7.36 3.89 -22.61
C VAL A 199 8.49 2.94 -22.21
N THR A 200 8.17 1.69 -21.86
CA THR A 200 9.14 0.67 -21.41
C THR A 200 9.50 -0.36 -22.49
N LEU A 201 8.91 -0.25 -23.70
CA LEU A 201 9.21 -1.06 -24.89
C LEU A 201 10.16 -0.31 -25.84
#